data_AF-A0A6L8EKS5-F1
#
_entry.id   AF-A0A6L8EKS5-F1
#
_cell.length_a   1.000
_cell.length_b   1.000
_cell.length_c   1.000
_cell.angle_alpha   90.00
_cell.angle_beta   90.00
_cell.angle_gamma   90.00
#
_symmetry.space_group_name_H-M   'P 1'
#
loop_
_entity.id
_entity.type
_entity.pdbx_description
1 polymer ?
#
loop_
_entity_poly.entity_id
_entity_poly.type
_entity_poly.pdbx_seq_one_letter_code
_entity_poly.pdbx_strand_id
1 'polypeptide(L)'
;MTGIAQKREFKQRVRQWAKKLDVKIVWLGIRPMNNKWASCSTNGHLNFNDELLDLDEELWDYVIVHELLHFFVPNHGRLWKSLMRAHLGDYEKLEESLRVISDQKKRSLADALMGIPRLNTDTDELFKRPAGYSRNVDQS
;
A
#
# COMPACT_ATOMS: atom_id res chain seq x y z
N MET A 1 -2.39 7.38 22.93
CA MET A 1 -3.73 7.99 22.86
C MET A 1 -4.74 6.90 22.50
N THR A 2 -6.03 7.03 22.80
CA THR A 2 -7.03 6.02 22.39
C THR A 2 -7.25 6.08 20.87
N GLY A 3 -7.51 4.94 20.20
CA GLY A 3 -7.69 4.90 18.74
C GLY A 3 -8.80 5.82 18.20
N ILE A 4 -9.81 6.13 19.03
CA ILE A 4 -10.87 7.10 18.69
C ILE A 4 -10.30 8.53 18.58
N ALA A 5 -9.41 8.93 19.48
CA ALA A 5 -8.80 10.25 19.46
C ALA A 5 -7.90 10.43 18.24
N GLN A 6 -7.09 9.42 17.91
CA GLN A 6 -6.20 9.46 16.75
C GLN A 6 -6.97 9.49 15.42
N LYS A 7 -8.05 8.70 15.32
CA LYS A 7 -8.96 8.75 14.18
C LYS A 7 -9.60 10.14 13.99
N ARG A 8 -9.95 10.81 15.10
CA ARG A 8 -10.51 12.17 15.06
C ARG A 8 -9.46 13.18 14.58
N GLU A 9 -8.25 13.10 15.10
CA GLU A 9 -7.13 13.97 14.73
C GLU A 9 -6.79 13.84 13.24
N PHE A 10 -6.64 12.60 12.75
CA PHE A 10 -6.40 12.34 11.34
C PHE A 10 -7.49 12.96 10.46
N LYS A 11 -8.77 12.75 10.81
CA LYS A 11 -9.88 13.36 10.05
C LYS A 11 -9.89 14.87 10.08
N GLN A 12 -9.44 15.49 11.18
CA GLN A 12 -9.30 16.94 11.27
C GLN A 12 -8.19 17.42 10.34
N ARG A 13 -7.04 16.76 10.33
CA ARG A 13 -5.92 17.05 9.44
C ARG A 13 -6.29 16.94 7.96
N VAL A 14 -7.03 15.89 7.57
CA VAL A 14 -7.58 15.75 6.20
C VAL A 14 -8.41 16.99 5.80
N ARG A 15 -9.30 17.45 6.69
CA ARG A 15 -10.16 18.61 6.40
C ARG A 15 -9.37 19.92 6.33
N GLN A 16 -8.33 20.07 7.13
CA GLN A 16 -7.45 21.24 7.08
C GLN A 16 -6.74 21.33 5.73
N TRP A 17 -6.18 20.21 5.25
CA TRP A 17 -5.57 20.15 3.92
C TRP A 17 -6.57 20.36 2.80
N ALA A 18 -7.73 19.72 2.87
CA ALA A 18 -8.79 19.91 1.87
C ALA A 18 -9.22 21.38 1.79
N LYS A 19 -9.35 22.07 2.93
CA LYS A 19 -9.62 23.50 2.97
C LYS A 19 -8.47 24.32 2.36
N LYS A 20 -7.22 23.98 2.68
CA LYS A 20 -6.03 24.66 2.15
C LYS A 20 -5.89 24.52 0.63
N LEU A 21 -6.31 23.39 0.08
CA LEU A 21 -6.24 23.08 -1.34
C LEU A 21 -7.56 23.36 -2.09
N ASP A 22 -8.56 23.91 -1.41
CA ASP A 22 -9.91 24.16 -1.96
C ASP A 22 -10.58 22.92 -2.59
N VAL A 23 -10.41 21.76 -1.94
CA VAL A 23 -11.03 20.49 -2.35
C VAL A 23 -12.29 20.20 -1.54
N LYS A 24 -13.40 19.97 -2.24
CA LYS A 24 -14.65 19.53 -1.61
C LYS A 24 -14.66 18.02 -1.39
N ILE A 25 -14.68 17.62 -0.12
CA ILE A 25 -14.85 16.21 0.28
C ILE A 25 -16.34 15.92 0.50
N VAL A 26 -16.84 14.89 -0.18
CA VAL A 26 -18.21 14.36 0.01
C VAL A 26 -18.23 13.29 1.08
N TRP A 27 -17.22 12.43 1.13
CA TRP A 27 -17.14 11.35 2.12
C TRP A 27 -15.70 11.09 2.56
N LEU A 28 -15.51 10.83 3.86
CA LEU A 28 -14.20 10.55 4.46
C LEU A 28 -14.25 9.33 5.38
N GLY A 29 -13.64 8.24 4.91
CA GLY A 29 -13.52 6.97 5.64
C GLY A 29 -12.11 6.63 6.05
N ILE A 30 -12.02 5.93 7.17
CA ILE A 30 -10.81 5.28 7.67
C ILE A 30 -11.20 3.83 7.97
N ARG A 31 -10.62 2.88 7.26
CA ARG A 31 -10.99 1.47 7.26
C ARG A 31 -9.80 0.58 6.86
N PRO A 32 -9.80 -0.71 7.19
CA PRO A 32 -8.78 -1.63 6.70
C PRO A 32 -8.71 -1.65 5.16
N MET A 33 -7.49 -1.57 4.62
CA MET A 33 -7.21 -1.65 3.19
C MET A 33 -5.98 -2.55 2.93
N ASN A 34 -6.10 -3.47 1.97
CA ASN A 34 -5.05 -4.48 1.74
C ASN A 34 -3.90 -3.97 0.87
N ASN A 35 -4.22 -3.21 -0.19
CA ASN A 35 -3.29 -2.96 -1.29
C ASN A 35 -2.85 -1.50 -1.42
N LYS A 36 -3.47 -0.59 -0.65
CA LYS A 36 -3.25 0.86 -0.79
C LYS A 36 -3.39 1.54 0.56
N TRP A 37 -2.62 2.61 0.73
CA TRP A 37 -2.73 3.50 1.88
C TRP A 37 -3.95 4.41 1.82
N ALA A 38 -4.36 4.79 0.62
CA ALA A 38 -5.56 5.58 0.41
C ALA A 38 -6.13 5.40 -1.00
N SER A 39 -7.30 6.00 -1.21
CA SER A 39 -7.90 6.14 -2.54
C SER A 39 -8.88 7.30 -2.55
N CYS A 40 -8.81 8.11 -3.59
CA CYS A 40 -9.83 9.09 -3.94
C CYS A 40 -10.67 8.64 -5.14
N SER A 41 -11.89 9.17 -5.23
CA SER A 41 -12.71 9.15 -6.44
C SER A 41 -13.01 10.57 -6.91
N THR A 42 -13.30 10.71 -8.21
CA THR A 42 -13.64 12.00 -8.82
C THR A 42 -14.91 12.66 -8.24
N ASN A 43 -15.78 11.89 -7.57
CA ASN A 43 -16.97 12.40 -6.88
C ASN A 43 -16.71 12.82 -5.41
N GLY A 44 -15.46 12.89 -4.96
CA GLY A 44 -15.13 13.44 -3.64
C GLY A 44 -15.15 12.43 -2.49
N HIS A 45 -15.04 11.13 -2.76
CA HIS A 45 -14.92 10.13 -1.70
C HIS A 45 -13.45 9.81 -1.44
N LEU A 46 -13.02 9.96 -0.19
CA LEU A 46 -11.67 9.65 0.28
C LEU A 46 -11.72 8.49 1.27
N ASN A 47 -10.95 7.44 0.97
CA ASN A 47 -10.70 6.34 1.89
C ASN A 47 -9.23 6.34 2.27
N PHE A 48 -8.97 6.15 3.56
CA PHE A 48 -7.63 5.98 4.12
C PHE A 48 -7.57 4.65 4.86
N ASN A 49 -6.43 3.96 4.77
CA ASN A 49 -6.15 2.75 5.53
C ASN A 49 -6.05 3.10 7.03
N ASP A 50 -6.62 2.28 7.91
CA ASP A 50 -6.59 2.54 9.36
C ASP A 50 -5.20 2.37 9.97
N GLU A 51 -4.36 1.51 9.40
CA GLU A 51 -2.93 1.41 9.73
C GLU A 51 -2.17 2.73 9.55
N LEU A 52 -2.67 3.70 8.78
CA LEU A 52 -2.05 5.04 8.72
C LEU A 52 -2.03 5.70 10.10
N LEU A 53 -3.03 5.42 10.95
CA LEU A 53 -3.14 6.02 12.27
C LEU A 53 -1.96 5.65 13.18
N ASP A 54 -1.25 4.57 12.88
CA ASP A 54 -0.07 4.12 13.63
C ASP A 54 1.25 4.71 13.09
N LEU A 55 1.19 5.49 12.00
CA LEU A 55 2.35 6.14 11.39
C LEU A 55 2.50 7.59 11.87
N ASP A 56 3.68 8.15 11.60
CA ASP A 56 4.00 9.55 11.91
C ASP A 56 3.12 10.53 11.13
N GLU A 57 2.86 11.69 11.75
CA GLU A 57 1.99 12.73 11.19
C GLU A 57 2.48 13.27 9.83
N GLU A 58 3.79 13.25 9.57
CA GLU A 58 4.36 13.64 8.28
C GLU A 58 3.94 12.68 7.15
N LEU A 59 3.83 11.38 7.47
CA LEU A 59 3.31 10.38 6.53
C LEU A 59 1.80 10.55 6.33
N TRP A 60 1.07 11.04 7.33
CA TRP A 60 -0.32 11.43 7.15
C TRP A 60 -0.42 12.55 6.12
N ASP A 61 0.36 13.62 6.30
CA ASP A 61 0.37 14.74 5.37
C ASP A 61 0.72 14.32 3.94
N TYR A 62 1.73 13.48 3.80
CA TYR A 62 2.12 12.93 2.50
C TYR A 62 0.93 12.23 1.82
N VAL A 63 0.28 11.27 2.48
CA VAL A 63 -0.83 10.51 1.88
C VAL A 63 -2.06 11.39 1.65
N ILE A 64 -2.36 12.31 2.57
CA ILE A 64 -3.49 13.23 2.43
C ILE A 64 -3.31 14.15 1.23
N VAL A 65 -2.16 14.82 1.12
CA VAL A 65 -1.88 15.73 0.00
C VAL A 65 -1.81 14.96 -1.30
N HIS A 66 -1.22 13.76 -1.31
CA HIS A 66 -1.18 12.89 -2.48
C HIS A 66 -2.58 12.65 -3.07
N GLU A 67 -3.54 12.23 -2.25
CA GLU A 67 -4.90 11.96 -2.69
C GLU A 67 -5.67 13.23 -3.07
N LEU A 68 -5.45 14.34 -2.37
CA LEU A 68 -6.13 15.60 -2.68
C LEU A 68 -5.63 16.20 -4.00
N LEU A 69 -4.35 16.02 -4.35
CA LEU A 69 -3.83 16.50 -5.63
C LEU A 69 -4.40 15.76 -6.84
N HIS A 70 -4.87 14.52 -6.67
CA HIS A 70 -5.54 13.77 -7.75
C HIS A 70 -6.84 14.42 -8.23
N PHE A 71 -7.44 15.34 -7.46
CA PHE A 71 -8.59 16.14 -7.90
C PHE A 71 -8.22 17.16 -9.00
N PHE A 72 -6.97 17.59 -9.06
CA PHE A 72 -6.48 18.59 -10.01
C PHE A 72 -5.61 17.97 -11.10
N VAL A 73 -4.76 17.01 -10.71
CA VAL A 73 -3.76 16.40 -11.58
C VAL A 73 -3.75 14.88 -11.33
N PRO A 74 -4.43 14.08 -12.18
CA PRO A 74 -4.63 12.65 -11.92
C PRO A 74 -3.36 11.79 -12.09
N ASN A 75 -2.30 12.35 -12.68
CA ASN A 75 -1.08 11.64 -13.00
C ASN A 75 0.12 12.24 -12.25
N HIS A 76 1.04 11.42 -11.76
CA HIS A 76 2.25 11.81 -11.02
C HIS A 76 3.37 12.44 -11.88
N GLY A 77 2.99 13.19 -12.91
CA GLY A 77 3.91 13.89 -13.81
C GLY A 77 4.57 15.13 -13.16
N ARG A 78 5.28 15.91 -13.98
CA ARG A 78 6.05 17.08 -13.50
C ARG A 78 5.21 18.06 -12.68
N LEU A 79 4.00 18.38 -13.12
CA LEU A 79 3.09 19.30 -12.42
C LEU A 79 2.71 18.76 -11.03
N TRP A 80 2.36 17.48 -10.93
CA TRP A 80 2.02 16.84 -9.66
C TRP A 80 3.20 16.88 -8.68
N LYS A 81 4.41 16.56 -9.14
CA LYS A 81 5.64 16.61 -8.32
C LYS A 81 5.93 18.04 -7.84
N SER A 82 5.73 19.04 -8.69
CA SER A 82 5.88 20.45 -8.32
C SER A 82 4.88 20.87 -7.24
N LEU A 83 3.62 20.42 -7.33
CA LEU A 83 2.60 20.71 -6.32
C LEU A 83 2.91 20.02 -4.98
N MET A 84 3.32 18.75 -5.00
CA MET A 84 3.78 18.06 -3.79
C MET A 84 4.93 18.81 -3.12
N ARG A 85 5.96 19.21 -3.89
CA ARG A 85 7.10 19.95 -3.36
C ARG A 85 6.71 21.33 -2.82
N ALA A 86 5.77 22.01 -3.48
CA ALA A 86 5.26 23.30 -3.01
C ALA A 86 4.50 23.19 -1.67
N HIS A 87 3.86 22.05 -1.40
CA HIS A 87 3.07 21.86 -0.18
C HIS A 87 3.84 21.21 0.97
N LEU A 88 4.75 20.28 0.67
CA LEU A 88 5.42 19.44 1.67
C LEU A 88 6.95 19.54 1.64
N GLY A 89 7.54 20.32 0.73
CA GLY A 89 8.99 20.40 0.60
C GLY A 89 9.59 19.11 0.07
N ASP A 90 10.59 18.56 0.76
CA ASP A 90 11.32 17.34 0.38
C ASP A 90 10.50 16.06 0.62
N TYR A 91 9.33 15.98 -0.02
CA TYR A 91 8.36 14.90 0.16
C TYR A 91 8.90 13.53 -0.30
N GLU A 92 9.94 13.48 -1.14
CA GLU A 92 10.50 12.23 -1.64
C GLU A 92 11.05 11.34 -0.51
N LYS A 93 11.47 11.93 0.61
CA LYS A 93 11.85 11.17 1.80
C LYS A 93 10.65 10.44 2.41
N LEU A 94 9.51 11.11 2.46
CA LEU A 94 8.24 10.54 2.97
C LEU A 94 7.72 9.45 2.03
N GLU A 95 7.84 9.65 0.72
CA GLU A 95 7.53 8.63 -0.29
C GLU A 95 8.38 7.36 -0.08
N GLU A 96 9.69 7.52 0.11
CA GLU A 96 10.59 6.40 0.35
C GLU A 96 10.28 5.69 1.68
N SER A 97 10.05 6.44 2.77
CA SER A 97 9.63 5.88 4.05
C SER A 97 8.34 5.07 3.92
N LEU A 98 7.32 5.61 3.24
CA LEU A 98 6.05 4.90 3.02
C LEU A 98 6.23 3.65 2.16
N ARG A 99 7.14 3.68 1.17
CA ARG A 99 7.49 2.52 0.34
C ARG A 99 8.11 1.41 1.19
N VAL A 100 9.08 1.73 2.05
CA VAL A 100 9.73 0.77 2.95
C VAL A 100 8.70 0.12 3.88
N ILE A 101 7.80 0.91 4.49
CA ILE A 101 6.72 0.40 5.35
C ILE A 101 5.80 -0.54 4.55
N SER A 102 5.45 -0.17 3.31
CA SER A 102 4.61 -1.00 2.44
C SER A 102 5.26 -2.35 2.12
N ASP A 103 6.57 -2.36 1.88
CA ASP A 103 7.32 -3.57 1.56
C ASP A 103 7.49 -4.47 2.80
N GLN A 104 7.72 -3.87 3.97
CA GLN A 104 7.73 -4.58 5.26
C GLN A 104 6.36 -5.23 5.55
N LYS A 105 5.26 -4.50 5.33
CA LYS A 105 3.90 -5.01 5.48
C LYS A 105 3.66 -6.25 4.60
N LYS A 106 4.04 -6.18 3.32
CA LYS A 106 3.90 -7.31 2.38
C LYS A 106 4.71 -8.52 2.82
N ARG A 107 5.94 -8.32 3.30
CA ARG A 107 6.80 -9.40 3.80
C ARG A 107 6.20 -10.05 5.04
N SER A 108 5.79 -9.25 6.04
CA SER A 108 5.15 -9.76 7.25
C SER A 108 3.88 -10.57 6.94
N LEU A 109 3.06 -10.09 5.99
CA LEU A 109 1.89 -10.83 5.52
C LEU A 109 2.28 -12.15 4.83
N ALA A 110 3.31 -12.14 3.98
CA ALA A 110 3.81 -13.35 3.33
C ALA A 110 4.34 -14.36 4.36
N ASP A 111 5.09 -13.92 5.37
CA ASP A 111 5.62 -14.78 6.43
C ASP A 111 4.47 -15.40 7.26
N ALA A 112 3.43 -14.62 7.58
CA ALA A 112 2.24 -15.11 8.29
C ALA A 112 1.46 -16.16 7.48
N LEU A 113 1.37 -16.00 6.16
CA LEU A 113 0.72 -16.96 5.26
C LEU A 113 1.57 -18.22 5.01
N MET A 114 2.90 -18.07 4.98
CA MET A 114 3.86 -19.16 4.75
C MET A 114 4.23 -19.92 6.05
N GLY A 115 3.73 -19.49 7.20
CA GLY A 115 3.86 -20.14 8.51
C GLY A 115 3.00 -21.40 8.71
N ILE A 116 2.31 -21.90 7.68
CA ILE A 116 1.86 -23.30 7.64
C ILE A 116 3.14 -24.16 7.51
N PRO A 117 3.35 -25.21 8.33
CA PRO A 117 4.55 -26.03 8.23
C PRO A 117 4.65 -26.53 6.79
N ARG A 118 5.72 -26.15 6.08
CA ARG A 118 6.07 -26.84 4.85
C ARG A 118 6.24 -28.30 5.25
N LEU A 119 5.33 -29.18 4.80
CA LEU A 119 5.66 -30.60 4.72
C LEU A 119 6.97 -30.63 3.94
N ASN A 120 8.01 -31.18 4.56
CA ASN A 120 9.26 -31.49 3.89
C ASN A 120 8.92 -32.44 2.74
N THR A 121 8.63 -31.89 1.58
CA THR A 121 8.77 -32.65 0.35
C THR A 121 10.25 -32.62 0.05
N ASP A 122 10.98 -33.59 0.58
CA ASP A 122 12.27 -34.01 0.04
C ASP A 122 12.01 -34.41 -1.42
N THR A 123 12.03 -33.43 -2.32
CA THR A 123 11.90 -33.65 -3.76
C THR A 123 13.20 -34.15 -4.39
N ASP A 124 14.23 -34.48 -3.60
CA ASP A 124 15.49 -35.03 -4.11
C ASP A 124 15.58 -36.57 -4.12
N GLU A 125 14.55 -37.29 -3.67
CA GLU A 125 14.55 -38.78 -3.72
C GLU A 125 13.56 -39.40 -4.73
N LEU A 126 12.66 -38.62 -5.35
CA LEU A 126 11.63 -39.16 -6.28
C LEU A 126 12.05 -39.19 -7.76
N PHE A 127 13.27 -38.75 -8.11
CA PHE A 127 13.77 -38.75 -9.50
C PHE A 127 15.06 -39.55 -9.73
N LYS A 128 15.38 -40.51 -8.86
CA LYS A 128 16.36 -41.56 -9.21
C LYS A 128 15.66 -42.60 -10.07
N ARG A 129 15.81 -42.46 -11.40
CA ARG A 129 15.44 -43.49 -12.38
C ARG A 129 16.16 -44.80 -12.02
N PRO A 130 15.46 -45.94 -11.84
CA PRO A 130 16.13 -47.23 -11.79
C PRO A 130 16.78 -47.50 -13.15
N ALA A 131 18.05 -47.91 -13.13
CA ALA A 131 18.74 -48.42 -14.29
C ALA A 131 18.07 -49.74 -14.72
N GLY A 132 17.59 -49.78 -15.98
CA GLY A 132 17.08 -51.01 -16.58
C GLY A 132 15.59 -50.98 -16.91
N TYR A 133 15.23 -50.29 -18.00
CA TYR A 133 14.07 -50.70 -18.78
C TYR A 133 14.32 -50.39 -20.24
N SER A 134 14.79 -51.40 -20.96
CA SER A 134 14.85 -51.42 -22.41
C SER A 134 13.42 -51.58 -22.93
N ARG A 135 12.94 -50.66 -23.78
CA ARG A 135 11.74 -50.91 -24.57
C ARG A 135 12.12 -51.26 -26.00
N ASN A 136 11.88 -52.52 -26.30
CA ASN A 136 11.85 -53.08 -27.63
C ASN A 136 10.84 -52.36 -28.52
N VAL A 137 11.23 -52.34 -29.80
CA VAL A 137 10.47 -52.08 -31.01
C VAL A 137 9.14 -52.84 -31.00
N ASP A 138 8.03 -52.18 -31.34
CA ASP A 138 7.10 -52.77 -32.31
C ASP A 138 6.26 -51.69 -33.03
N GLN A 139 5.97 -52.01 -34.28
CA GLN A 139 5.30 -51.26 -35.33
C GLN A 139 3.78 -51.35 -35.19
N SER A 140 3.08 -50.30 -35.63
CA SER A 140 1.82 -50.31 -36.41
C SER A 140 1.42 -48.88 -36.74
#